data_AF-A0A6C1KIZ3-F1
#
_entry.id   AF-A0A6C1KIZ3-F1
#
_cell.length_a   1.000
_cell.length_b   1.000
_cell.length_c   1.000
_cell.angle_alpha   90.00
_cell.angle_beta   90.00
_cell.angle_gamma   90.00
#
_symmetry.space_group_name_H-M   'P 1'
#
loop_
_entity.id
_entity.type
_entity.pdbx_description
1 polymer ?
#
loop_
_entity_poly.entity_id
_entity_poly.type
_entity_poly.pdbx_seq_one_letter_code
_entity_poly.pdbx_strand_id
1 'polypeptide(L)'
;MSKRISPPRLLLALAAALLCAGVSAASAQEQRAQNTRFANLASAFAPRHLADGRVTTAPTGYVRFCADHAHDCEAAGAGVAVMKLDTQRSAELDRINRIVNEAVQPETDLDHYGETERWAYPDDGRGDCEDYVLEKRRRLINLGWPSSVLLITVVRDREGDGHAVLTVMTDKGDLILDNQETDVRAWKDTGYRYVKRQSQVDPSTWVSLGETRVPPVVGTGR
;
A
#
# COMPACT_ATOMS: atom_id res chain seq x y z
N MET A 1 76.58 75.06 -13.51
CA MET A 1 76.07 76.19 -12.71
C MET A 1 74.54 76.10 -12.68
N SER A 2 73.98 76.29 -11.49
CA SER A 2 72.57 76.54 -11.09
C SER A 2 71.41 75.66 -11.61
N LYS A 3 70.74 74.84 -10.78
CA LYS A 3 69.67 75.16 -9.77
C LYS A 3 68.32 75.47 -10.47
N ARG A 4 67.14 74.85 -10.21
CA ARG A 4 66.34 74.64 -8.97
C ARG A 4 65.05 73.82 -9.31
N ILE A 5 64.61 72.88 -8.45
CA ILE A 5 63.42 72.88 -7.54
C ILE A 5 62.07 72.39 -8.15
N SER A 6 61.50 71.34 -7.50
CA SER A 6 60.19 70.63 -7.64
C SER A 6 58.96 71.44 -7.15
N PRO A 7 57.70 70.93 -6.93
CA PRO A 7 57.03 69.60 -7.12
C PRO A 7 55.55 69.75 -7.64
N PRO A 8 54.51 68.98 -7.19
CA PRO A 8 54.21 67.54 -7.26
C PRO A 8 52.89 67.25 -8.05
N ARG A 9 52.56 65.97 -8.30
CA ARG A 9 51.17 65.49 -8.15
C ARG A 9 51.09 63.97 -7.98
N LEU A 10 50.56 63.64 -6.81
CA LEU A 10 50.10 62.36 -6.30
C LEU A 10 49.12 61.69 -7.28
N LEU A 11 49.29 60.40 -7.58
CA LEU A 11 48.18 59.50 -7.93
C LEU A 11 48.53 58.08 -7.46
N LEU A 12 47.68 57.60 -6.54
CA LEU A 12 47.59 56.23 -6.06
C LEU A 12 47.45 55.24 -7.21
N ALA A 13 48.11 54.08 -7.10
CA ALA A 13 47.64 52.85 -7.71
C ALA A 13 47.70 51.72 -6.67
N LEU A 14 46.59 51.51 -5.97
CA LEU A 14 46.26 50.27 -5.26
C LEU A 14 45.48 49.38 -6.24
N ALA A 15 46.05 48.25 -6.64
CA ALA A 15 45.36 47.08 -7.21
C ALA A 15 46.44 45.98 -7.31
N ALA A 16 46.28 44.72 -6.92
CA ALA A 16 45.13 43.97 -6.47
C ALA A 16 45.65 42.79 -5.62
N ALA A 17 45.06 42.56 -4.46
CA ALA A 17 45.10 41.25 -3.81
C ALA A 17 43.64 40.81 -3.70
N LEU A 18 43.17 40.16 -4.76
CA LEU A 18 41.84 39.56 -4.83
C LEU A 18 41.69 38.51 -3.74
N LEU A 19 40.57 38.60 -3.04
CA LEU A 19 40.08 37.63 -2.08
C LEU A 19 39.92 36.24 -2.74
N CYS A 20 40.72 35.26 -2.32
CA CYS A 20 40.39 33.85 -2.48
C CYS A 20 39.95 33.26 -1.13
N ALA A 21 38.81 33.72 -0.61
CA ALA A 21 38.15 33.11 0.55
C ALA A 21 36.61 33.03 0.41
N GLY A 22 36.09 33.17 -0.82
CA GLY A 22 34.64 33.28 -1.07
C GLY A 22 34.00 32.10 -1.81
N VAL A 23 34.72 31.01 -2.12
CA VAL A 23 34.24 29.99 -3.08
C VAL A 23 33.70 28.70 -2.43
N SER A 24 33.47 28.66 -1.11
CA SER A 24 33.08 27.40 -0.43
C SER A 24 31.64 27.36 0.10
N ALA A 25 30.97 28.49 0.25
CA ALA A 25 29.62 28.53 0.83
C ALA A 25 28.50 28.45 -0.23
N ALA A 26 28.72 29.03 -1.42
CA ALA A 26 27.73 29.05 -2.50
C ALA A 26 27.47 27.65 -3.10
N SER A 27 28.53 26.86 -3.29
CA SER A 27 28.44 25.49 -3.82
C SER A 27 27.70 24.55 -2.86
N ALA A 28 27.91 24.68 -1.55
CA ALA A 28 27.23 23.85 -0.55
C ALA A 28 25.72 24.13 -0.46
N GLN A 29 25.29 25.38 -0.69
CA GLN A 29 23.87 25.75 -0.71
C GLN A 29 23.17 25.28 -1.99
N GLU A 30 23.82 25.39 -3.16
CA GLU A 30 23.30 24.84 -4.43
C GLU A 30 23.21 23.32 -4.39
N GLN A 31 24.21 22.64 -3.83
CA GLN A 31 24.23 21.18 -3.73
C GLN A 31 23.18 20.65 -2.76
N ARG A 32 22.88 21.37 -1.67
CA ARG A 32 21.72 21.09 -0.80
C ARG A 32 20.40 21.29 -1.55
N ALA A 33 20.24 22.38 -2.29
CA ALA A 33 19.01 22.65 -3.05
C ALA A 33 18.77 21.60 -4.14
N GLN A 34 19.82 21.15 -4.83
CA GLN A 34 19.74 20.07 -5.82
C GLN A 34 19.37 18.74 -5.16
N ASN A 35 20.04 18.34 -4.06
CA ASN A 35 19.71 17.12 -3.33
C ASN A 35 18.25 17.11 -2.83
N THR A 36 17.74 18.26 -2.33
CA THR A 36 16.34 18.38 -1.91
C THR A 36 15.36 18.24 -3.09
N ARG A 37 15.70 18.80 -4.26
CA ARG A 37 14.88 18.64 -5.48
C ARG A 37 14.84 17.18 -5.95
N PHE A 38 15.97 16.49 -5.98
CA PHE A 38 16.03 15.06 -6.32
C PHE A 38 15.26 14.18 -5.33
N ALA A 39 15.38 14.45 -4.02
CA ALA A 39 14.62 13.74 -2.99
C ALA A 39 13.10 13.96 -3.11
N ASN A 40 12.66 15.19 -3.42
CA ASN A 40 11.25 15.50 -3.64
C ASN A 40 10.68 14.81 -4.89
N LEU A 41 11.46 14.74 -5.98
CA LEU A 41 11.06 13.97 -7.16
C LEU A 41 10.96 12.48 -6.84
N ALA A 42 11.95 11.91 -6.13
CA ALA A 42 11.91 10.49 -5.74
C ALA A 42 10.70 10.15 -4.85
N SER A 43 10.31 11.04 -3.94
CA SER A 43 9.10 10.88 -3.11
C SER A 43 7.80 10.95 -3.92
N ALA A 44 7.73 11.81 -4.95
CA ALA A 44 6.56 11.92 -5.82
C ALA A 44 6.29 10.65 -6.65
N PHE A 45 7.33 9.88 -6.94
CA PHE A 45 7.26 8.60 -7.68
C PHE A 45 7.34 7.36 -6.79
N ALA A 46 7.42 7.53 -5.46
CA ALA A 46 7.42 6.40 -4.55
C ALA A 46 6.09 5.62 -4.64
N PRO A 47 6.12 4.28 -4.53
CA PRO A 47 4.90 3.49 -4.49
C PRO A 47 4.01 3.94 -3.34
N ARG A 48 2.74 4.20 -3.65
CA ARG A 48 1.77 4.65 -2.64
C ARG A 48 1.05 3.44 -2.06
N HIS A 49 1.13 3.32 -0.74
CA HIS A 49 0.37 2.35 0.04
C HIS A 49 -0.85 3.03 0.66
N LEU A 50 -1.89 2.25 0.93
CA LEU A 50 -3.01 2.66 1.77
C LEU A 50 -2.47 2.99 3.17
N ALA A 51 -2.75 4.20 3.63
CA ALA A 51 -2.30 4.67 4.93
C ALA A 51 -3.19 4.11 6.04
N ASP A 52 -2.57 3.47 7.03
CA ASP A 52 -3.27 3.01 8.22
C ASP A 52 -3.77 4.19 9.05
N GLY A 53 -5.03 4.11 9.46
CA GLY A 53 -5.65 5.03 10.40
C GLY A 53 -5.67 4.47 11.82
N ARG A 54 -6.81 4.62 12.50
CA ARG A 54 -6.98 4.15 13.88
C ARG A 54 -7.30 2.66 13.91
N VAL A 55 -6.96 2.01 15.01
CA VAL A 55 -7.46 0.66 15.31
C VAL A 55 -8.99 0.66 15.31
N THR A 56 -9.57 -0.37 14.71
CA THR A 56 -11.02 -0.59 14.57
C THR A 56 -11.36 -2.06 14.77
N THR A 57 -12.64 -2.39 14.79
CA THR A 57 -13.11 -3.76 14.96
C THR A 57 -13.08 -4.55 13.65
N ALA A 58 -12.71 -5.83 13.76
CA ALA A 58 -12.85 -6.81 12.69
C ALA A 58 -14.32 -6.96 12.25
N PRO A 59 -14.59 -7.36 10.99
CA PRO A 59 -15.91 -7.86 10.59
C PRO A 59 -16.38 -9.00 11.50
N THR A 60 -17.68 -9.06 11.79
CA THR A 60 -18.22 -10.10 12.67
C THR A 60 -18.05 -11.49 12.07
N GLY A 61 -18.27 -11.64 10.76
CA GLY A 61 -17.95 -12.87 10.03
C GLY A 61 -16.51 -13.34 10.22
N TYR A 62 -15.53 -12.44 10.06
CA TYR A 62 -14.11 -12.76 10.28
C TYR A 62 -13.80 -13.21 11.72
N VAL A 63 -14.40 -12.57 12.73
CA VAL A 63 -14.22 -12.98 14.15
C VAL A 63 -14.71 -14.41 14.37
N ARG A 64 -15.86 -14.77 13.78
CA ARG A 64 -16.40 -16.14 13.86
C ARG A 64 -15.52 -17.12 13.11
N PHE A 65 -15.10 -16.79 11.89
CA PHE A 65 -14.17 -17.60 11.11
C PHE A 65 -12.91 -17.93 11.90
N CYS A 66 -12.27 -16.94 12.53
CA CYS A 66 -11.08 -17.18 13.35
C CYS A 66 -11.33 -18.00 14.61
N ALA A 67 -12.55 -17.98 15.17
CA ALA A 67 -12.88 -18.84 16.30
C ALA A 67 -12.88 -20.33 15.88
N ASP A 68 -13.34 -20.62 14.67
CA ASP A 68 -13.37 -21.97 14.09
C ASP A 68 -12.05 -22.36 13.43
N HIS A 69 -11.26 -21.37 12.97
CA HIS A 69 -10.03 -21.53 12.18
C HIS A 69 -8.85 -20.77 12.80
N ALA A 70 -8.56 -21.01 14.09
CA ALA A 70 -7.58 -20.24 14.84
C ALA A 70 -6.21 -20.11 14.12
N HIS A 71 -5.74 -21.19 13.50
CA HIS A 71 -4.46 -21.23 12.78
C HIS A 71 -4.37 -20.25 11.60
N ASP A 72 -5.48 -19.93 10.92
CA ASP A 72 -5.51 -19.01 9.78
C ASP A 72 -5.36 -17.54 10.19
N CYS A 73 -5.62 -17.28 11.48
CA CYS A 73 -5.63 -15.95 12.10
C CYS A 73 -4.49 -15.76 13.11
N GLU A 74 -3.47 -16.62 13.09
CA GLU A 74 -2.30 -16.45 13.93
C GLU A 74 -1.41 -15.30 13.42
N ALA A 75 -0.89 -14.51 14.36
CA ALA A 75 0.09 -13.48 14.04
C ALA A 75 1.40 -14.13 13.57
N ALA A 76 1.89 -13.71 12.39
CA ALA A 76 3.12 -14.26 11.81
C ALA A 76 4.42 -13.75 12.48
N GLY A 77 4.33 -12.96 13.56
CA GLY A 77 5.48 -12.33 14.21
C GLY A 77 6.04 -11.14 13.41
N ALA A 78 7.37 -10.94 13.44
CA ALA A 78 8.03 -9.89 12.65
C ALA A 78 7.98 -10.23 11.15
N GLY A 79 6.85 -9.88 10.53
CA GLY A 79 6.56 -10.15 9.13
C GLY A 79 7.36 -9.30 8.15
N VAL A 80 7.23 -9.64 6.87
CA VAL A 80 7.73 -8.83 5.76
C VAL A 80 6.81 -7.62 5.60
N ALA A 81 7.39 -6.41 5.53
CA ALA A 81 6.63 -5.16 5.41
C ALA A 81 6.00 -5.00 4.01
N VAL A 82 6.74 -5.34 2.96
CA VAL A 82 6.27 -5.35 1.57
C VAL A 82 6.94 -6.48 0.82
N MET A 83 6.22 -7.11 -0.10
CA MET A 83 6.76 -8.15 -0.96
C MET A 83 7.46 -7.56 -2.17
N LYS A 84 8.66 -8.05 -2.50
CA LYS A 84 9.32 -7.71 -3.76
C LYS A 84 8.57 -8.36 -4.93
N LEU A 85 8.07 -7.55 -5.86
CA LEU A 85 7.25 -8.04 -6.96
C LEU A 85 8.08 -8.27 -8.22
N ASP A 86 8.71 -9.45 -8.31
CA ASP A 86 9.34 -9.93 -9.53
C ASP A 86 8.33 -10.59 -10.50
N THR A 87 8.82 -11.04 -11.65
CA THR A 87 7.99 -11.69 -12.69
C THR A 87 7.25 -12.93 -12.18
N GLN A 88 7.87 -13.73 -11.32
CA GLN A 88 7.25 -14.94 -10.79
C GLN A 88 6.11 -14.56 -9.84
N ARG A 89 6.40 -13.67 -8.88
CA ARG A 89 5.40 -13.23 -7.90
C ARG A 89 4.23 -12.49 -8.55
N SER A 90 4.47 -11.66 -9.57
CA SER A 90 3.39 -11.09 -10.39
C SER A 90 2.52 -12.18 -11.03
N ALA A 91 3.13 -13.18 -11.67
CA ALA A 91 2.41 -14.25 -12.33
C ALA A 91 1.61 -15.13 -11.34
N GLU A 92 2.09 -15.30 -10.11
CA GLU A 92 1.37 -15.99 -9.04
C GLU A 92 0.10 -15.24 -8.64
N LEU A 93 0.17 -13.91 -8.44
CA LEU A 93 -1.01 -13.10 -8.12
C LEU A 93 -2.07 -13.20 -9.22
N ASP A 94 -1.67 -13.02 -10.48
CA ASP A 94 -2.59 -13.09 -11.62
C ASP A 94 -3.22 -14.47 -11.77
N ARG A 95 -2.41 -15.53 -11.59
CA ARG A 95 -2.87 -16.91 -11.68
C ARG A 95 -3.87 -17.23 -10.57
N ILE A 96 -3.55 -16.90 -9.32
CA ILE A 96 -4.42 -17.20 -8.18
C ILE A 96 -5.73 -16.41 -8.28
N ASN A 97 -5.68 -15.12 -8.63
CA ASN A 97 -6.90 -14.33 -8.82
C ASN A 97 -7.83 -15.00 -9.82
N ARG A 98 -7.31 -15.36 -11.00
CA ARG A 98 -8.10 -15.97 -12.07
C ARG A 98 -8.64 -17.35 -11.69
N ILE A 99 -7.80 -18.25 -11.19
CA ILE A 99 -8.23 -19.63 -10.89
C ILE A 99 -9.30 -19.65 -9.80
N VAL A 100 -9.19 -18.80 -8.77
CA VAL A 100 -10.22 -18.73 -7.74
C VAL A 100 -11.51 -18.13 -8.32
N ASN A 101 -11.40 -17.07 -9.13
CA ASN A 101 -12.57 -16.46 -9.77
C ASN A 101 -13.31 -17.42 -10.73
N GLU A 102 -12.60 -18.36 -11.34
CA GLU A 102 -13.19 -19.39 -12.22
C GLU A 102 -13.75 -20.59 -11.45
N ALA A 103 -13.15 -20.93 -10.30
CA ALA A 103 -13.48 -22.15 -9.57
C ALA A 103 -14.67 -21.99 -8.61
N VAL A 104 -14.90 -20.78 -8.11
CA VAL A 104 -15.99 -20.49 -7.18
C VAL A 104 -17.15 -19.88 -7.96
N GLN A 105 -18.35 -20.39 -7.70
CA GLN A 105 -19.59 -19.84 -8.21
C GLN A 105 -20.10 -18.78 -7.22
N PRO A 106 -20.38 -17.54 -7.67
CA PRO A 106 -20.94 -16.50 -6.80
C PRO A 106 -22.31 -16.92 -6.25
N GLU A 107 -22.45 -16.90 -4.92
CA GLU A 107 -23.70 -17.14 -4.20
C GLU A 107 -23.63 -16.41 -2.84
N THR A 108 -24.69 -15.69 -2.46
CA THR A 108 -24.70 -14.95 -1.19
C THR A 108 -24.79 -15.89 -0.01
N ASP A 109 -24.28 -15.48 1.16
CA ASP A 109 -24.43 -16.24 2.40
C ASP A 109 -25.89 -16.59 2.75
N LEU A 110 -26.83 -15.69 2.41
CA LEU A 110 -28.23 -15.92 2.70
C LEU A 110 -28.82 -17.04 1.84
N ASP A 111 -28.46 -17.07 0.57
CA ASP A 111 -28.89 -18.11 -0.37
C ASP A 111 -28.18 -19.44 -0.08
N HIS A 112 -26.89 -19.38 0.25
CA HIS A 112 -26.06 -20.55 0.49
C HIS A 112 -26.33 -21.19 1.86
N TYR A 113 -26.22 -20.41 2.94
CA TYR A 113 -26.25 -20.90 4.32
C TYR A 113 -27.52 -20.54 5.09
N GLY A 114 -28.35 -19.63 4.56
CA GLY A 114 -29.49 -19.06 5.31
C GLY A 114 -29.04 -18.08 6.40
N GLU A 115 -27.80 -17.59 6.33
CA GLU A 115 -27.21 -16.65 7.29
C GLU A 115 -26.91 -15.31 6.60
N THR A 116 -26.87 -14.21 7.35
CA THR A 116 -26.60 -12.89 6.74
C THR A 116 -25.11 -12.62 6.53
N GLU A 117 -24.23 -13.24 7.30
CA GLU A 117 -22.78 -13.08 7.17
C GLU A 117 -22.07 -14.30 7.79
N ARG A 118 -21.42 -15.08 6.95
CA ARG A 118 -20.74 -16.34 7.24
C ARG A 118 -19.50 -16.49 6.37
N TRP A 119 -18.36 -16.19 6.97
CA TRP A 119 -17.08 -16.35 6.32
C TRP A 119 -16.62 -17.80 6.37
N ALA A 120 -16.38 -18.41 5.21
CA ALA A 120 -15.98 -19.81 5.10
C ALA A 120 -15.00 -20.04 3.94
N TYR A 121 -14.37 -21.22 3.91
CA TYR A 121 -13.69 -21.65 2.69
C TYR A 121 -14.73 -22.17 1.69
N PRO A 122 -14.67 -21.76 0.41
CA PRO A 122 -15.59 -22.20 -0.63
C PRO A 122 -15.21 -23.61 -1.14
N ASP A 123 -15.06 -24.56 -0.22
CA ASP A 123 -14.60 -25.93 -0.52
C ASP A 123 -15.63 -26.73 -1.33
N ASP A 124 -16.89 -26.31 -1.32
CA ASP A 124 -17.97 -26.84 -2.15
C ASP A 124 -18.19 -26.05 -3.46
N GLY A 125 -17.30 -25.10 -3.75
CA GLY A 125 -17.28 -24.31 -4.97
C GLY A 125 -18.28 -23.16 -5.01
N ARG A 126 -18.90 -22.76 -3.88
CA ARG A 126 -19.82 -21.62 -3.82
C ARG A 126 -19.42 -20.65 -2.71
N GLY A 127 -19.73 -19.38 -2.88
CA GLY A 127 -19.45 -18.33 -1.89
C GLY A 127 -19.56 -16.93 -2.46
N ASP A 128 -19.37 -15.93 -1.60
CA ASP A 128 -19.32 -14.51 -1.96
C ASP A 128 -17.93 -13.91 -1.65
N CYS A 129 -17.81 -12.59 -1.57
CA CYS A 129 -16.51 -11.93 -1.74
C CYS A 129 -15.50 -12.26 -0.62
N GLU A 130 -15.92 -12.43 0.62
CA GLU A 130 -15.06 -12.88 1.72
C GLU A 130 -14.48 -14.28 1.48
N ASP A 131 -15.28 -15.20 0.96
CA ASP A 131 -14.88 -16.60 0.74
C ASP A 131 -13.81 -16.67 -0.35
N TYR A 132 -13.95 -15.85 -1.40
CA TYR A 132 -12.93 -15.72 -2.44
C TYR A 132 -11.65 -15.13 -1.87
N VAL A 133 -11.75 -14.14 -0.98
CA VAL A 133 -10.58 -13.52 -0.35
C VAL A 133 -9.85 -14.51 0.55
N LEU A 134 -10.58 -15.28 1.35
CA LEU A 134 -10.04 -16.34 2.19
C LEU A 134 -9.30 -17.38 1.32
N GLU A 135 -9.91 -17.81 0.22
CA GLU A 135 -9.32 -18.81 -0.66
C GLU A 135 -8.07 -18.31 -1.40
N LYS A 136 -8.11 -17.09 -1.94
CA LYS A 136 -6.94 -16.46 -2.57
C LYS A 136 -5.79 -16.33 -1.58
N ARG A 137 -6.09 -15.89 -0.35
CA ARG A 137 -5.08 -15.77 0.72
C ARG A 137 -4.49 -17.13 1.08
N ARG A 138 -5.33 -18.16 1.30
CA ARG A 138 -4.91 -19.54 1.60
C ARG A 138 -3.96 -20.07 0.53
N ARG A 139 -4.32 -19.93 -0.76
CA ARG A 139 -3.48 -20.39 -1.87
C ARG A 139 -2.16 -19.66 -1.99
N LEU A 140 -2.14 -18.34 -1.77
CA LEU A 140 -0.89 -17.57 -1.80
C LEU A 140 0.03 -17.94 -0.63
N ILE A 141 -0.52 -18.11 0.58
CA ILE A 141 0.25 -18.60 1.74
C ILE A 141 0.86 -19.98 1.43
N ASN A 142 0.12 -20.88 0.79
CA ASN A 142 0.62 -22.19 0.36
C ASN A 142 1.73 -22.09 -0.70
N LEU A 143 1.81 -20.98 -1.45
CA LEU A 143 2.91 -20.65 -2.37
C LEU A 143 4.08 -19.91 -1.66
N GLY A 144 4.07 -19.88 -0.33
CA GLY A 144 5.11 -19.26 0.49
C GLY A 144 5.06 -17.74 0.53
N TRP A 145 3.90 -17.13 0.25
CA TRP A 145 3.73 -15.70 0.51
C TRP A 145 3.60 -15.44 2.01
N PRO A 146 4.27 -14.42 2.57
CA PRO A 146 4.07 -14.02 3.95
C PRO A 146 2.65 -13.53 4.18
N SER A 147 1.96 -14.03 5.21
CA SER A 147 0.61 -13.55 5.55
C SER A 147 0.58 -12.06 5.92
N SER A 148 1.71 -11.51 6.39
CA SER A 148 1.87 -10.08 6.72
C SER A 148 1.70 -9.14 5.53
N VAL A 149 1.79 -9.64 4.29
CA VAL A 149 1.54 -8.83 3.08
C VAL A 149 0.20 -9.17 2.43
N LEU A 150 -0.57 -10.12 2.95
CA LEU A 150 -1.83 -10.61 2.39
C LEU A 150 -2.99 -10.24 3.32
N LEU A 151 -3.46 -9.00 3.18
CA LEU A 151 -4.33 -8.35 4.14
C LEU A 151 -5.77 -8.28 3.63
N ILE A 152 -6.68 -8.95 4.33
CA ILE A 152 -8.11 -8.86 4.05
C ILE A 152 -8.56 -7.41 4.28
N THR A 153 -9.29 -6.87 3.31
CA THR A 153 -9.68 -5.46 3.27
C THR A 153 -11.16 -5.34 2.97
N VAL A 154 -11.88 -4.57 3.78
CA VAL A 154 -13.27 -4.20 3.54
C VAL A 154 -13.31 -2.85 2.85
N VAL A 155 -14.08 -2.79 1.76
CA VAL A 155 -14.29 -1.60 0.94
C VAL A 155 -15.78 -1.33 0.77
N ARG A 156 -16.09 -0.16 0.21
CA ARG A 156 -17.31 0.05 -0.58
C ARG A 156 -16.94 -0.09 -2.05
N ASP A 157 -17.67 -0.94 -2.76
CA ASP A 157 -17.50 -1.09 -4.21
C ASP A 157 -18.00 0.14 -4.99
N ARG A 158 -18.10 0.03 -6.32
CA ARG A 158 -18.47 1.16 -7.20
C ARG A 158 -19.94 1.54 -7.03
N GLU A 159 -20.76 0.57 -6.65
CA GLU A 159 -22.19 0.65 -6.39
C GLU A 159 -22.48 1.17 -4.97
N GLY A 160 -21.52 1.02 -4.07
CA GLY A 160 -21.55 1.47 -2.68
C GLY A 160 -21.89 0.37 -1.67
N ASP A 161 -21.93 -0.89 -2.11
CA ASP A 161 -22.19 -2.05 -1.28
C ASP A 161 -20.95 -2.47 -0.49
N GLY A 162 -21.15 -3.26 0.57
CA GLY A 162 -20.04 -3.78 1.37
C GLY A 162 -19.33 -4.91 0.64
N HIS A 163 -18.01 -4.78 0.45
CA HIS A 163 -17.23 -5.74 -0.34
C HIS A 163 -15.90 -6.09 0.34
N ALA A 164 -15.46 -7.34 0.21
CA ALA A 164 -14.16 -7.81 0.66
C ALA A 164 -13.22 -8.01 -0.54
N VAL A 165 -11.99 -7.54 -0.37
CA VAL A 165 -10.90 -7.76 -1.33
C VAL A 165 -9.62 -8.16 -0.59
N LEU A 166 -8.69 -8.79 -1.31
CA LEU A 166 -7.37 -9.10 -0.79
C LEU A 166 -6.39 -8.00 -1.21
N THR A 167 -5.89 -7.25 -0.24
CA THR A 167 -4.81 -6.28 -0.46
C THR A 167 -3.46 -6.97 -0.32
N VAL A 168 -2.61 -6.84 -1.33
CA VAL A 168 -1.24 -7.34 -1.35
C VAL A 168 -0.25 -6.19 -1.29
N MET A 169 0.51 -6.09 -0.20
CA MET A 169 1.51 -5.03 -0.01
C MET A 169 2.80 -5.38 -0.76
N THR A 170 3.18 -4.57 -1.76
CA THR A 170 4.37 -4.83 -2.59
C THR A 170 5.32 -3.64 -2.70
N ASP A 171 6.56 -3.86 -3.11
CA ASP A 171 7.52 -2.79 -3.43
C ASP A 171 7.11 -1.91 -4.64
N LYS A 172 6.01 -2.23 -5.31
CA LYS A 172 5.36 -1.43 -6.36
C LYS A 172 4.04 -0.79 -5.92
N GLY A 173 3.71 -0.87 -4.63
CA GLY A 173 2.50 -0.34 -4.02
C GLY A 173 1.50 -1.43 -3.64
N ASP A 174 0.33 -1.04 -3.15
CA ASP A 174 -0.73 -1.99 -2.81
C ASP A 174 -1.47 -2.45 -4.08
N LEU A 175 -1.55 -3.77 -4.24
CA LEU A 175 -2.31 -4.44 -5.30
C LEU A 175 -3.56 -5.10 -4.71
N ILE A 176 -4.61 -5.22 -5.52
CA ILE A 176 -5.91 -5.73 -5.11
C ILE A 176 -6.26 -6.94 -5.97
N LEU A 177 -6.54 -8.05 -5.29
CA LEU A 177 -7.16 -9.24 -5.86
C LEU A 177 -8.63 -9.28 -5.45
N ASP A 178 -9.51 -9.51 -6.40
CA ASP A 178 -10.96 -9.28 -6.28
C ASP A 178 -11.72 -10.30 -7.13
N ASN A 179 -12.90 -10.74 -6.68
CA ASN A 179 -13.80 -11.60 -7.45
C ASN A 179 -14.58 -10.84 -8.53
N GLN A 180 -14.83 -9.53 -8.35
CA GLN A 180 -15.51 -8.68 -9.33
C GLN A 180 -14.60 -8.20 -10.47
N GLU A 181 -13.28 -8.35 -10.33
CA GLU A 181 -12.29 -7.93 -11.32
C GLU A 181 -11.36 -9.08 -11.71
N THR A 182 -11.24 -9.34 -13.01
CA THR A 182 -10.38 -10.42 -13.53
C THR A 182 -8.89 -10.10 -13.35
N ASP A 183 -8.53 -8.83 -13.53
CA ASP A 183 -7.15 -8.36 -13.46
C ASP A 183 -6.79 -7.90 -12.04
N VAL A 184 -5.54 -8.16 -11.65
CA VAL A 184 -4.97 -7.58 -10.42
C VAL A 184 -4.71 -6.09 -10.66
N ARG A 185 -5.30 -5.24 -9.81
CA ARG A 185 -5.24 -3.78 -9.99
C ARG A 185 -4.47 -3.10 -8.86
N ALA A 186 -3.86 -1.95 -9.15
CA ALA A 186 -3.39 -1.07 -8.09
C ALA A 186 -4.59 -0.49 -7.32
N TRP A 187 -4.47 -0.35 -6.00
CA TRP A 187 -5.59 0.04 -5.13
C TRP A 187 -6.29 1.35 -5.55
N LYS A 188 -5.51 2.31 -6.07
CA LYS A 188 -5.99 3.61 -6.54
C LYS A 188 -6.80 3.54 -7.84
N ASP A 189 -6.66 2.46 -8.59
CA ASP A 189 -7.25 2.27 -9.92
C ASP A 189 -8.50 1.35 -9.86
N THR A 190 -8.91 0.91 -8.66
CA THR A 190 -10.12 0.10 -8.48
C THR A 190 -11.40 0.93 -8.50
N GLY A 191 -11.33 2.20 -8.06
CA GLY A 191 -12.50 3.06 -7.86
C GLY A 191 -13.24 2.82 -6.54
N TYR A 192 -12.71 1.97 -5.66
CA TYR A 192 -13.33 1.64 -4.36
C TYR A 192 -13.06 2.70 -3.30
N ARG A 193 -13.90 2.71 -2.26
CA ARG A 193 -13.67 3.47 -1.02
C ARG A 193 -13.22 2.52 0.08
N TYR A 194 -12.00 2.69 0.57
CA TYR A 194 -11.39 1.76 1.52
C TYR A 194 -11.80 2.07 2.95
N VAL A 195 -12.44 1.10 3.60
CA VAL A 195 -13.05 1.26 4.93
C VAL A 195 -12.07 0.83 6.01
N LYS A 196 -11.66 -0.43 5.98
CA LYS A 196 -10.77 -1.03 7.00
C LYS A 196 -10.02 -2.23 6.45
N ARG A 197 -8.89 -2.56 7.07
CA ARG A 197 -8.01 -3.67 6.67
C ARG A 197 -7.42 -4.35 7.90
N GLN A 198 -7.08 -5.63 7.77
CA GLN A 198 -6.24 -6.33 8.74
C GLN A 198 -4.93 -5.56 8.99
N SER A 199 -4.50 -5.51 10.25
CA SER A 199 -3.15 -5.06 10.56
C SER A 199 -2.13 -6.04 10.01
N GLN A 200 -1.03 -5.51 9.49
CA GLN A 200 0.10 -6.32 9.02
C GLN A 200 0.77 -7.13 10.13
N VAL A 201 0.71 -6.64 11.39
CA VAL A 201 1.41 -7.25 12.53
C VAL A 201 0.57 -8.35 13.18
N ASP A 202 -0.73 -8.10 13.32
CA ASP A 202 -1.64 -8.97 14.03
C ASP A 202 -2.98 -9.02 13.27
N PRO A 203 -3.30 -10.15 12.61
CA PRO A 203 -4.50 -10.27 11.79
C PRO A 203 -5.80 -10.30 12.61
N SER A 204 -5.72 -10.34 13.95
CA SER A 204 -6.88 -10.11 14.83
C SER A 204 -7.17 -8.62 15.05
N THR A 205 -6.19 -7.75 14.79
CA THR A 205 -6.32 -6.30 14.87
C THR A 205 -6.63 -5.72 13.49
N TRP A 206 -7.56 -4.75 13.43
CA TRP A 206 -7.92 -4.07 12.19
C TRP A 206 -7.67 -2.56 12.28
N VAL A 207 -7.43 -1.92 11.14
CA VAL A 207 -7.17 -0.47 11.04
C VAL A 207 -8.10 0.18 10.02
N SER A 208 -8.52 1.41 10.27
CA SER A 208 -9.35 2.20 9.34
C SER A 208 -8.52 2.74 8.16
N LEU A 209 -9.09 2.84 6.96
CA LEU A 209 -8.39 3.31 5.75
C LEU A 209 -8.93 4.62 5.15
N GLY A 210 -9.74 5.37 5.92
CA GLY A 210 -10.16 6.73 5.59
C GLY A 210 -11.65 6.88 5.27
N GLU A 211 -12.31 5.86 4.72
CA GLU A 211 -13.77 5.83 4.67
C GLU A 211 -14.33 5.53 6.07
N THR A 212 -15.31 6.33 6.50
CA THR A 212 -15.88 6.25 7.86
C THR A 212 -17.20 5.48 7.89
N ARG A 213 -17.85 5.32 6.73
CA ARG A 213 -19.11 4.58 6.60
C ARG A 213 -18.86 3.08 6.49
N VAL A 214 -18.73 2.43 7.64
CA VAL A 214 -18.60 0.97 7.74
C VAL A 214 -19.86 0.27 7.21
N PRO A 215 -19.75 -0.68 6.27
CA PRO A 215 -20.89 -1.49 5.85
C PRO A 215 -21.35 -2.41 7.01
N PRO A 216 -22.67 -2.62 7.16
CA PRO A 216 -23.18 -3.48 8.22
C PRO A 216 -22.90 -4.97 7.94
N VAL A 217 -22.73 -5.33 6.67
CA VAL A 217 -22.49 -6.69 6.15
C VAL A 217 -21.50 -6.58 5.00
N VAL A 218 -20.60 -7.55 4.87
CA VAL A 218 -19.70 -7.76 3.73
C VAL A 218 -20.34 -8.82 2.80
N GLY A 219 -20.15 -8.74 1.48
CA GLY A 219 -20.76 -9.71 0.55
C GLY A 219 -22.16 -9.35 0.07
N THR A 220 -22.61 -8.11 0.27
CA THR A 220 -23.97 -7.69 -0.14
C THR A 220 -24.11 -7.38 -1.64
N GLY A 221 -22.98 -7.22 -2.34
CA GLY A 221 -22.92 -6.93 -3.77
C GLY A 221 -22.98 -8.21 -4.63
N ARG A 222 -23.44 -8.07 -5.88
CA ARG A 222 -23.43 -9.18 -6.86
C ARG A 222 -22.05 -9.47 -7.42
#